data_AF-A0A957XQ70-F1
#
_entry.id   AF-A0A957XQ70-F1
#
_cell.length_a   1.000
_cell.length_b   1.000
_cell.length_c   1.000
_cell.angle_alpha   90.00
_cell.angle_beta   90.00
_cell.angle_gamma   90.00
#
_symmetry.space_group_name_H-M   'P 1'
#
loop_
_entity.id
_entity.type
_entity.pdbx_description
1 polymer ?
#
loop_
_entity_poly.entity_id
_entity_poly.type
_entity_poly.pdbx_seq_one_letter_code
_entity_poly.pdbx_strand_id
1 'polypeptide(L)'
;MNENDPRVIRTRRLLLDAFSDLLKEKGFRAMSVQDIATRATVNRATFYAHFEDKYALMESFIRTGFQERVAEKLAPSAAFTLENLRLLIGIVLEYLVQVESNQCRSAKQHA
;
A
#
# COMPACT_ATOMS: atom_id res chain seq x y z
N MET A 1 5.93 -18.17 -8.03
CA MET A 1 6.55 -17.02 -8.73
C MET A 1 7.84 -16.69 -8.01
N ASN A 2 8.95 -16.37 -8.69
CA ASN A 2 10.17 -15.94 -7.99
C ASN A 2 10.01 -14.47 -7.57
N GLU A 3 9.92 -14.20 -6.27
CA GLU A 3 9.67 -12.86 -5.74
C GLU A 3 10.83 -11.87 -5.99
N ASN A 4 12.03 -12.40 -6.26
CA ASN A 4 13.22 -11.61 -6.56
C ASN A 4 13.41 -11.35 -8.07
N ASP A 5 12.53 -11.83 -8.95
CA ASP A 5 12.62 -11.53 -10.38
C ASP A 5 12.34 -10.04 -10.61
N PRO A 6 13.24 -9.29 -11.28
CA PRO A 6 13.05 -7.87 -11.58
C PRO A 6 11.72 -7.55 -12.27
N ARG A 7 11.17 -8.48 -13.07
CA ARG A 7 9.87 -8.34 -13.72
C ARG A 7 8.73 -8.40 -12.72
N VAL A 8 8.82 -9.29 -11.73
CA VAL A 8 7.84 -9.42 -10.65
C VAL A 8 7.83 -8.15 -9.80
N ILE A 9 9.01 -7.67 -9.41
CA ILE A 9 9.18 -6.44 -8.64
C ILE A 9 8.59 -5.25 -9.40
N ARG A 10 8.92 -5.09 -10.69
CA ARG A 10 8.40 -4.01 -11.52
C ARG A 10 6.89 -4.04 -11.64
N THR A 11 6.30 -5.21 -11.92
CA THR A 11 4.85 -5.32 -12.07
C THR A 11 4.12 -5.05 -10.75
N ARG A 12 4.62 -5.55 -9.61
CA ARG A 12 4.04 -5.25 -8.30
C ARG A 12 4.08 -3.75 -8.00
N ARG A 13 5.17 -3.05 -8.36
CA ARG A 13 5.26 -1.59 -8.23
C ARG A 13 4.20 -0.88 -9.07
N LEU A 14 4.07 -1.22 -10.36
CA LEU A 14 3.04 -0.64 -11.23
C LEU A 14 1.62 -0.82 -10.68
N LEU A 15 1.32 -2.00 -10.13
CA LEU A 15 0.04 -2.30 -9.50
C LEU A 15 -0.20 -1.47 -8.22
N LEU A 16 0.82 -1.29 -7.37
CA LEU A 16 0.75 -0.47 -6.16
C LEU A 16 0.59 1.02 -6.48
N ASP A 17 1.31 1.53 -7.48
CA ASP A 17 1.22 2.92 -7.93
C ASP A 17 -0.20 3.20 -8.47
N ALA A 18 -0.70 2.34 -9.36
CA ALA A 18 -2.06 2.43 -9.89
C ALA A 18 -3.13 2.37 -8.79
N PHE A 19 -2.94 1.50 -7.79
CA PHE A 19 -3.82 1.40 -6.63
C PHE A 19 -3.82 2.70 -5.80
N SER A 20 -2.66 3.28 -5.52
CA SER A 20 -2.53 4.54 -4.77
C SER A 20 -3.29 5.68 -5.43
N ASP A 21 -3.19 5.79 -6.76
CA ASP A 21 -3.86 6.85 -7.52
C ASP A 21 -5.38 6.65 -7.53
N LEU A 22 -5.84 5.44 -7.84
CA LEU A 22 -7.27 5.12 -7.83
C LEU A 22 -7.88 5.26 -6.44
N LEU A 23 -7.11 4.98 -5.38
CA LEU A 23 -7.55 5.12 -4.00
C LEU A 23 -7.84 6.59 -3.66
N LYS A 24 -7.03 7.52 -4.17
CA LYS A 24 -7.24 8.97 -4.01
C LYS A 24 -8.41 9.48 -4.86
N GLU A 25 -8.58 8.93 -6.07
CA GLU A 25 -9.59 9.39 -7.03
C GLU A 25 -11.02 8.97 -6.68
N LYS A 26 -11.22 7.70 -6.31
CA LYS A 26 -12.57 7.15 -6.09
C LYS A 26 -12.73 6.25 -4.87
N GLY A 27 -11.64 6.06 -4.12
CA GLY A 27 -11.62 5.23 -2.93
C GLY A 27 -11.66 3.74 -3.18
N PHE A 28 -11.46 3.01 -2.08
CA PHE A 28 -11.29 1.56 -2.13
C PHE A 28 -12.56 0.79 -2.52
N ARG A 29 -13.72 1.24 -2.03
CA ARG A 29 -15.00 0.54 -2.27
C ARG A 29 -15.38 0.55 -3.75
N ALA A 30 -15.26 1.69 -4.42
CA ALA A 30 -15.61 1.87 -5.83
C ALA A 30 -14.52 1.38 -6.82
N MET A 31 -13.35 0.95 -6.33
CA MET A 31 -12.27 0.41 -7.14
C MET A 31 -12.45 -1.09 -7.40
N SER A 32 -12.28 -1.51 -8.66
CA SER A 32 -12.25 -2.92 -9.05
C SER A 32 -10.83 -3.34 -9.46
N VAL A 33 -10.60 -4.66 -9.51
CA VAL A 33 -9.37 -5.25 -10.06
C VAL A 33 -9.16 -4.82 -11.53
N GLN A 34 -10.25 -4.66 -12.29
CA GLN A 34 -10.16 -4.22 -13.68
C GLN A 34 -9.62 -2.79 -13.78
N ASP A 35 -10.07 -1.88 -12.92
CA ASP A 35 -9.57 -0.50 -12.91
C ASP A 35 -8.07 -0.45 -12.64
N ILE A 36 -7.61 -1.24 -11.66
CA ILE A 36 -6.20 -1.32 -11.27
C ILE A 36 -5.37 -1.87 -12.43
N ALA A 37 -5.80 -2.98 -13.02
CA ALA A 37 -5.09 -3.60 -14.14
C ALA A 37 -4.99 -2.64 -15.35
N THR A 38 -6.10 -1.97 -15.69
CA THR A 38 -6.13 -0.98 -16.76
C THR A 38 -5.20 0.19 -16.46
N ARG A 39 -5.25 0.78 -15.25
CA ARG A 39 -4.40 1.92 -14.85
C ARG A 39 -2.92 1.55 -14.83
N ALA A 40 -2.58 0.35 -14.38
CA ALA A 40 -1.21 -0.17 -14.37
C ALA A 40 -0.73 -0.61 -15.76
N THR A 41 -1.59 -0.57 -16.79
CA THR A 41 -1.31 -1.04 -18.16
C THR A 41 -0.88 -2.51 -18.23
N VAL A 42 -1.53 -3.36 -17.42
CA VAL A 42 -1.27 -4.81 -17.38
C VAL A 42 -2.55 -5.60 -17.66
N ASN A 43 -2.39 -6.86 -18.07
CA ASN A 43 -3.53 -7.76 -18.20
C ASN A 43 -4.11 -8.09 -16.82
N ARG A 44 -5.44 -8.23 -16.72
CA ARG A 44 -6.11 -8.68 -15.50
C ARG A 44 -5.57 -10.03 -14.99
N ALA A 45 -5.20 -10.97 -15.87
CA ALA A 45 -4.54 -12.21 -15.48
C ALA A 45 -3.17 -11.96 -14.81
N THR A 46 -2.45 -10.92 -15.24
CA THR A 46 -1.19 -10.51 -14.61
C THR A 46 -1.42 -10.01 -13.18
N PHE A 47 -2.49 -9.26 -12.92
CA PHE A 47 -2.86 -8.89 -11.54
C PHE A 47 -2.98 -10.15 -10.66
N TYR A 48 -3.75 -11.15 -11.13
CA TYR A 48 -4.00 -12.36 -10.35
C TYR A 48 -2.78 -13.27 -10.20
N ALA A 49 -1.76 -13.10 -11.05
CA ALA A 49 -0.46 -13.76 -10.84
C ALA A 49 0.32 -13.18 -9.65
N HIS A 50 -0.01 -11.97 -9.19
CA HIS A 50 0.67 -11.27 -8.10
C HIS A 50 -0.17 -11.13 -6.82
N PHE A 51 -1.49 -11.00 -6.95
CA PHE A 51 -2.40 -10.76 -5.85
C PHE A 51 -3.70 -11.54 -6.04
N GLU A 52 -4.19 -12.19 -4.99
CA GLU A 52 -5.45 -12.94 -5.03
C GLU A 52 -6.64 -12.04 -5.34
N ASP A 53 -6.67 -10.85 -4.74
CA ASP A 53 -7.70 -9.85 -4.93
C ASP A 53 -7.20 -8.44 -4.59
N LYS A 54 -8.10 -7.44 -4.63
CA LYS A 54 -7.77 -6.06 -4.28
C LYS A 54 -7.48 -5.85 -2.79
N TYR A 55 -7.89 -6.76 -1.91
CA TYR A 55 -7.60 -6.71 -0.47
C TYR A 55 -6.16 -7.15 -0.20
N ALA A 56 -5.68 -8.20 -0.87
CA ALA A 56 -4.28 -8.61 -0.82
C ALA A 56 -3.35 -7.49 -1.33
N LEU A 57 -3.77 -6.74 -2.36
CA LEU A 57 -3.03 -5.55 -2.81
C LEU A 57 -3.05 -4.43 -1.77
N MET A 58 -4.20 -4.16 -1.14
CA MET A 58 -4.31 -3.18 -0.05
C MET A 58 -3.37 -3.53 1.12
N GLU A 59 -3.35 -4.80 1.53
CA GLU A 59 -2.46 -5.27 2.59
C GLU A 59 -0.99 -5.03 2.22
N SER A 60 -0.61 -5.33 0.98
CA SER A 60 0.73 -5.04 0.48
C SER A 60 1.04 -3.55 0.47
N PHE A 61 0.08 -2.71 0.08
CA PHE A 61 0.23 -1.25 0.09
C PHE A 61 0.44 -0.71 1.50
N ILE A 62 -0.36 -1.17 2.47
CA ILE A 62 -0.25 -0.79 3.88
C ILE A 62 1.10 -1.24 4.44
N ARG A 63 1.45 -2.50 4.24
CA ARG A 63 2.71 -3.07 4.72
C ARG A 63 3.93 -2.32 4.18
N THR A 64 4.00 -2.10 2.86
CA THR A 64 5.12 -1.39 2.25
C THR A 64 5.22 0.04 2.79
N GLY A 65 4.11 0.79 2.81
CA GLY A 65 4.12 2.17 3.30
C GLY A 65 4.45 2.29 4.79
N PHE A 66 4.06 1.31 5.62
CA PHE A 66 4.44 1.28 7.03
C PHE A 66 5.93 0.93 7.21
N GLN A 67 6.44 -0.06 6.47
CA GLN A 67 7.85 -0.45 6.51
C GLN A 67 8.79 0.70 6.12
N GLU A 68 8.42 1.50 5.12
CA GLU A 68 9.19 2.69 4.72
C GLU A 68 9.31 3.68 5.89
N ARG A 69 8.22 3.98 6.59
CA ARG A 69 8.23 4.90 7.74
C ARG A 69 9.03 4.38 8.92
N VAL A 70 8.97 3.07 9.15
CA VAL A 70 9.80 2.44 10.18
C VAL A 70 11.27 2.57 9.79
N ALA A 71 11.64 2.29 8.54
CA ALA A 71 13.01 2.36 8.07
C ALA A 71 13.61 3.78 8.08
N GLU A 72 12.78 4.82 7.94
CA GLU A 72 13.22 6.22 8.05
C GLU A 72 13.64 6.62 9.47
N LYS A 73 13.01 6.03 10.49
CA LYS A 73 13.14 6.45 11.89
C LYS A 73 13.81 5.41 12.80
N LEU A 74 13.86 4.15 12.40
CA LEU A 74 14.41 3.04 13.16
C LEU A 74 15.36 2.21 12.30
N ALA A 75 16.54 1.90 12.86
CA ALA A 75 17.48 1.00 12.21
C ALA A 75 16.90 -0.43 12.10
N PRO A 76 17.22 -1.20 11.05
CA PRO A 76 16.71 -2.57 10.87
C PRO A 76 17.03 -3.52 12.04
N SER A 77 18.11 -3.23 12.78
CA SER A 77 18.56 -4.00 13.94
C SER A 77 18.41 -3.22 15.26
N ALA A 78 17.49 -2.27 15.31
CA ALA A 78 17.20 -1.52 16.53
C ALA A 78 16.79 -2.48 17.66
N ALA A 79 17.48 -2.40 18.80
CA ALA A 79 17.13 -3.19 19.98
C ALA A 79 15.79 -2.73 20.58
N PHE A 80 15.12 -3.62 21.32
CA PHE A 80 13.88 -3.30 22.04
C PHE A 80 14.15 -2.48 23.31
N THR A 81 14.58 -1.23 23.13
CA THR A 81 14.72 -0.25 24.22
C THR A 81 13.43 0.53 24.41
N LEU A 82 13.26 1.13 25.59
CA LEU A 82 12.10 2.00 25.86
C LEU A 82 11.99 3.17 24.87
N GLU A 83 13.12 3.72 24.45
CA GLU A 83 13.19 4.79 23.44
C GLU A 83 12.69 4.31 22.07
N ASN A 84 13.21 3.17 21.59
CA ASN A 84 12.79 2.61 20.30
C ASN A 84 11.31 2.17 20.32
N LEU A 85 10.82 1.66 21.45
CA LEU A 85 9.40 1.34 21.63
C LEU A 85 8.53 2.60 21.58
N ARG A 86 8.94 3.69 22.24
CA ARG A 86 8.22 4.98 22.17
C ARG A 86 8.20 5.52 20.74
N LEU A 87 9.33 5.46 20.03
CA LEU A 87 9.41 5.85 18.62
C LEU A 87 8.48 5.00 17.76
N LEU A 88 8.50 3.67 17.92
CA LEU A 88 7.64 2.75 17.18
C LEU A 88 6.15 3.05 17.40
N ILE A 89 5.74 3.26 18.66
CA ILE A 89 4.36 3.64 19.00
C ILE A 89 4.00 4.96 18.32
N GLY A 90 4.89 5.96 18.36
CA GLY A 90 4.70 7.23 17.65
C GLY A 90 4.50 7.04 16.15
N ILE A 91 5.34 6.23 15.50
CA ILE A 91 5.25 5.91 14.06
C ILE A 91 3.92 5.25 13.73
N VAL A 92 3.48 4.28 14.54
CA VAL A 92 2.19 3.60 14.35
C VAL A 92 1.04 4.60 14.44
N LEU A 93 1.02 5.46 15.46
CA LEU A 93 -0.04 6.46 15.64
C LEU A 93 -0.08 7.47 14.50
N GLU A 94 1.08 8.02 14.10
CA GLU A 94 1.20 8.94 12.96
C GLU A 94 0.70 8.28 11.67
N TYR A 95 1.07 7.01 11.44
CA TYR A 95 0.66 6.27 10.26
C TYR A 95 -0.85 6.04 10.21
N LEU A 96 -1.46 5.63 11.32
CA LEU A 96 -2.91 5.40 11.41
C LEU A 96 -3.71 6.67 11.13
N VAL A 97 -3.31 7.81 11.71
CA VAL A 97 -3.94 9.11 11.45
C VAL A 97 -3.86 9.50 9.97
N GLN A 98 -2.73 9.21 9.32
CA GLN A 98 -2.55 9.49 7.90
C GLN A 98 -3.37 8.56 6.99
N VAL A 99 -3.52 7.28 7.36
CA VAL A 99 -4.36 6.31 6.62
C VAL A 99 -5.83 6.72 6.66
N GLU A 100 -6.36 7.13 7.82
CA GLU A 100 -7.74 7.61 7.93
C GLU A 100 -7.99 8.88 7.09
N SER A 101 -7.03 9.81 7.10
CA SER A 101 -7.11 11.04 6.30
C SER A 101 -7.16 10.78 4.79
N ASN A 102 -6.44 9.75 4.33
CA ASN A 102 -6.44 9.33 2.93
C ASN A 102 -7.73 8.61 2.51
N GLN A 103 -8.39 7.91 3.43
CA GLN A 103 -9.67 7.24 3.17
C GLN A 103 -10.86 8.22 3.19
N CYS A 104 -10.83 9.26 4.04
CA CYS A 104 -11.92 10.23 4.19
C CYS A 104 -12.10 11.20 3.01
N ARG A 105 -11.08 11.44 2.18
CA ARG A 105 -11.21 12.32 1.00
C ARG A 105 -12.09 11.72 -0.11
N SER A 106 -12.24 10.39 -0.15
CA SER A 106 -13.07 9.71 -1.15
C SER A 106 -14.57 9.76 -0.87
N ALA A 107 -15.01 10.10 0.34
CA ALA A 107 -16.43 10.05 0.71
C ALA A 107 -17.21 11.35 0.41
N LYS A 108 -16.57 12.41 -0.10
CA LYS A 108 -17.18 13.75 -0.26
C LYS A 108 -17.39 14.22 -1.70
N GLN A 109 -17.23 13.38 -2.72
CA GLN A 109 -17.39 13.78 -4.13
C GLN A 109 -18.70 13.31 -4.80
N HIS A 110 -19.62 12.72 -4.06
CA HIS A 110 -20.94 12.32 -4.57
C HIS A 110 -22.08 12.65 -3.58
N ALA A 111 -22.14 13.91 -3.15
CA ALA A 111 -23.35 14.49 -2.56
C ALA A 111 -23.68 15.78 -3.32
#